data_AF-A0A2G6JEW8-F1
#
_entry.id   AF-A0A2G6JEW8-F1
#
_cell.length_a   1.000
_cell.length_b   1.000
_cell.length_c   1.000
_cell.angle_alpha   90.00
_cell.angle_beta   90.00
_cell.angle_gamma   90.00
#
_symmetry.space_group_name_H-M   'P 1'
#
loop_
_entity.id
_entity.type
_entity.pdbx_description
1 polymer ?
#
loop_
_entity_poly.entity_id
_entity_poly.type
_entity_poly.pdbx_seq_one_letter_code
_entity_poly.pdbx_strand_id
1 'polypeptide(L)' 'MRLRHRRTKGSGSRNACLGKVFKLSEAAAKSWSKPGGSKLIQDVIRGTPFKDGIKAEDAA' A
#
# COMPACT_ATOMS: atom_id res chain seq x y z
N MET A 1 19.59 -3.68 4.79
CA MET A 1 20.05 -3.90 3.40
C MET A 1 21.58 -3.96 3.25
N ARG A 2 22.36 -4.46 4.22
CA ARG A 2 23.84 -4.39 4.14
C ARG A 2 24.47 -5.52 3.30
N LEU A 3 23.91 -6.73 3.41
CA LEU A 3 24.45 -7.91 2.72
C LEU A 3 24.28 -7.85 1.19
N ARG A 4 23.13 -7.36 0.70
CA ARG A 4 22.89 -7.19 -0.74
C ARG A 4 23.76 -6.08 -1.33
N HIS A 5 23.92 -4.94 -0.64
CA HIS A 5 24.80 -3.86 -1.10
C HIS A 5 26.24 -4.29 -1.39
N ARG A 6 26.77 -5.24 -0.63
CA ARG A 6 28.15 -5.73 -0.82
C ARG A 6 28.27 -6.72 -1.98
N ARG A 7 27.22 -7.50 -2.27
CA ARG A 7 27.27 -8.62 -3.22
C ARG A 7 26.82 -8.24 -4.64
N THR A 8 25.90 -7.29 -4.78
CA THR A 8 25.34 -6.91 -6.08
C THR A 8 26.05 -5.69 -6.65
N LYS A 9 26.73 -5.85 -7.79
CA LYS A 9 27.30 -4.73 -8.54
C LYS A 9 26.16 -3.76 -8.94
N GLY A 10 26.32 -2.47 -8.66
CA GLY A 10 25.30 -1.46 -9.00
C GLY A 10 24.17 -1.28 -7.97
N SER A 11 24.21 -1.92 -6.80
CA SER A 11 23.31 -1.54 -5.71
C SER A 11 23.72 -0.16 -5.19
N GLY A 12 22.99 0.87 -5.59
CA GLY A 12 23.30 2.29 -5.30
C GLY A 12 23.56 2.60 -3.82
N SER A 13 23.98 3.81 -3.50
CA SER A 13 24.29 4.18 -2.10
C SER A 13 23.05 4.15 -1.19
N ARG A 14 23.26 4.17 0.14
CA ARG A 14 22.18 4.32 1.13
C ARG A 14 21.30 5.53 0.82
N ASN A 15 21.93 6.66 0.46
CA ASN A 15 21.22 7.89 0.12
C ASN A 15 20.37 7.72 -1.14
N ALA A 16 20.87 7.01 -2.17
CA ALA A 16 20.08 6.71 -3.35
C ALA A 16 18.86 5.82 -3.04
N CYS A 17 19.00 4.85 -2.12
CA CYS A 17 17.88 4.03 -1.67
C CYS A 17 16.84 4.88 -0.92
N LEU A 18 17.27 5.72 0.03
CA LEU A 18 16.39 6.60 0.77
C LEU A 18 15.64 7.58 -0.13
N GLY A 19 16.33 8.20 -1.11
CA GLY A 19 15.71 9.09 -2.09
C GLY A 19 14.65 8.39 -2.95
N LYS A 20 14.90 7.13 -3.37
CA LYS A 20 13.92 6.32 -4.11
C LYS A 20 12.68 5.99 -3.26
N VAL A 21 12.87 5.59 -2.00
CA VAL A 21 11.76 5.30 -1.07
C VAL A 21 10.92 6.57 -0.83
N PHE A 22 11.56 7.71 -0.59
CA PHE A 22 10.87 8.97 -0.39
C PHE A 22 9.99 9.35 -1.59
N LYS A 23 10.53 9.27 -2.82
CA LYS A 23 9.76 9.57 -4.03
C LYS A 23 8.62 8.59 -4.27
N LEU A 24 8.79 7.31 -3.95
CA LEU A 24 7.70 6.32 -3.98
C LEU A 24 6.62 6.68 -2.97
N SER A 25 6.98 7.09 -1.76
CA SER A 25 6.03 7.54 -0.74
C SER A 25 5.30 8.82 -1.17
N GLU A 26 5.98 9.80 -1.79
CA GLU A 26 5.34 10.99 -2.34
C GLU A 26 4.36 10.66 -3.49
N ALA A 27 4.75 9.76 -4.39
CA ALA A 27 3.90 9.32 -5.49
C ALA A 27 2.66 8.58 -4.96
N ALA A 28 2.85 7.68 -3.99
CA ALA A 28 1.76 7.03 -3.29
C ALA A 28 0.87 8.07 -2.60
N ALA A 29 1.41 9.04 -1.86
CA ALA A 29 0.60 10.07 -1.20
C ALA A 29 -0.26 10.90 -2.18
N LYS A 30 0.23 11.15 -3.39
CA LYS A 30 -0.53 11.84 -4.45
C LYS A 30 -1.67 10.98 -5.03
N SER A 31 -1.45 9.67 -5.16
CA SER A 31 -2.44 8.73 -5.71
C SER A 31 -3.32 8.07 -4.65
N TRP A 32 -2.94 8.17 -3.37
CA TRP A 32 -3.64 7.57 -2.24
C TRP A 32 -4.91 8.37 -1.96
N SER A 33 -5.94 8.05 -2.72
CA SER A 33 -7.30 8.38 -2.34
C SER A 33 -7.62 7.66 -1.04
N LYS A 34 -8.24 8.34 -0.08
CA LYS A 34 -8.81 7.69 1.10
C LYS A 34 -9.65 6.51 0.59
N PRO A 35 -9.44 5.27 1.08
CA PRO A 35 -10.30 4.17 0.70
C PRO A 35 -11.74 4.60 0.97
N GLY A 36 -12.59 4.61 -0.06
CA GLY A 36 -14.01 5.01 0.04
C GLY A 36 -14.83 4.12 0.98
N GLY A 37 -14.21 3.13 1.62
CA GLY A 37 -14.80 2.18 2.54
C GLY A 37 -15.08 2.70 3.95
N SER A 38 -14.91 4.00 4.25
CA SER A 38 -15.29 4.55 5.57
C SER A 38 -16.78 4.30 5.87
N LYS A 39 -17.63 4.34 4.84
CA LYS A 39 -19.06 3.99 4.96
C LYS A 39 -19.29 2.49 5.21
N LEU A 40 -18.38 1.63 4.73
CA LEU A 40 -18.44 0.18 4.86
C LEU A 40 -18.00 -0.31 6.26
N ILE A 41 -17.33 0.54 7.05
CA ILE A 41 -16.88 0.19 8.41
C ILE A 41 -18.05 -0.20 9.32
N GLN A 42 -19.20 0.46 9.19
CA GLN A 42 -20.40 0.13 9.96
C GLN A 42 -20.90 -1.29 9.67
N ASP A 43 -20.80 -1.73 8.41
CA ASP A 43 -21.25 -3.05 7.98
C ASP A 43 -20.26 -4.15 8.37
N VAL A 44 -18.95 -3.83 8.40
CA VAL A 44 -17.93 -4.71 8.98
C VAL A 44 -18.19 -4.95 10.47
N ILE A 45 -18.52 -3.90 11.23
CA ILE A 45 -18.85 -4.02 12.67
C ILE A 45 -20.09 -4.89 12.89
N ARG A 46 -21.06 -4.85 11.99
CA ARG A 46 -22.28 -5.66 12.03
C ARG A 46 -22.08 -7.11 11.60
N GLY A 47 -20.90 -7.47 11.08
CA GLY A 47 -20.56 -8.84 10.68
C GLY A 47 -20.95 -9.20 9.24
N THR A 48 -21.19 -8.21 8.36
CA THR A 48 -21.49 -8.47 6.94
C THR A 48 -20.27 -9.09 6.24
N PRO A 49 -20.43 -10.16 5.44
CA PRO A 49 -19.32 -10.76 4.72
C PRO A 49 -18.85 -9.84 3.57
N PHE A 50 -17.54 -9.57 3.56
CA PHE A 50 -16.84 -8.89 2.49
C PHE A 50 -15.92 -9.88 1.77
N LYS A 51 -15.94 -9.87 0.43
CA LYS A 51 -14.98 -10.62 -0.40
C LYS A 51 -14.21 -9.62 -1.26
N ASP A 52 -12.88 -9.64 -1.14
CA ASP A 52 -11.98 -8.74 -1.88
C ASP A 52 -12.32 -7.24 -1.75
N GLY A 53 -12.95 -6.83 -0.64
CA GLY A 53 -13.36 -5.46 -0.37
C GLY A 53 -14.75 -5.06 -0.91
N ILE A 54 -15.49 -6.00 -1.50
CA ILE A 54 -16.86 -5.81 -2.00
C ILE A 54 -17.84 -6.52 -1.06
N LYS A 55 -18.97 -5.88 -0.73
CA LYS A 55 -20.05 -6.50 0.03
C LYS A 55 -20.62 -7.67 -0.78
N ALA A 56 -20.82 -8.83 -0.14
CA ALA A 56 -21.32 -10.02 -0.84
C ALA A 56 -22.72 -9.83 -1.48
N GLU A 57 -23.52 -8.86 -1.01
CA GLU A 57 -24.87 -8.55 -1.53
C GLU A 57 -24.87 -7.71 -2.81
N ASP A 58 -23.81 -6.93 -3.08
CA ASP A 58 -23.69 -6.05 -4.27
C ASP A 58 -23.12 -6.79 -5.50
N ALA A 59 -22.83 -8.08 -5.38
CA ALA A 59 -22.22 -8.90 -6.44
C ALA A 59 -23.24 -9.68 -7.30
N ALA A 60 -24.51 -9.25 -7.31
CA ALA A 60 -25.60 -9.87 -8.06
C ALA A 60 -26.05 -9.02 -9.26
#